data_AF-A0A8X6Y6A0-F1
#
_entry.id   AF-A0A8X6Y6A0-F1
#
_cell.length_a   1.000
_cell.length_b   1.000
_cell.length_c   1.000
_cell.angle_alpha   90.00
_cell.angle_beta   90.00
_cell.angle_gamma   90.00
#
_symmetry.space_group_name_H-M   'P 1'
#
loop_
_entity.id
_entity.type
_entity.pdbx_description
1 polymer ?
#
loop_
_entity_poly.entity_id
_entity_poly.type
_entity_poly.pdbx_seq_one_letter_code
_entity_poly.pdbx_strand_id
1 'polypeptide(L)'
;MIEEQRSVIRFLTAEGEKPAAIHRRMVTVYGEKCVSDKSVRKWSARFRAGRKSVGDDQRPGQANTVITSDLIDKVDDLVRSDRRVTLRMLALKVDVSYETVWTIVHDRL
;
A
#
# COMPACT_ATOMS: atom_id res chain seq x y z
N MET A 1 -2.91 -7.29 15.64
CA MET A 1 -3.64 -8.56 15.41
C MET A 1 -3.39 -9.20 14.03
N ILE A 2 -3.78 -8.61 12.89
CA ILE A 2 -3.56 -9.25 11.58
C ILE A 2 -2.06 -9.32 11.21
N GLU A 3 -1.28 -8.27 11.47
CA GLU A 3 0.16 -8.27 11.19
C GLU A 3 0.97 -9.23 12.08
N GLU A 4 0.52 -9.40 13.34
CA GLU A 4 1.10 -10.40 14.26
C GLU A 4 0.86 -11.81 13.72
N GLN A 5 -0.37 -12.12 13.30
CA GLN A 5 -0.69 -13.40 12.67
C GLN A 5 0.10 -13.62 11.36
N ARG A 6 0.34 -12.57 10.57
CA ARG A 6 1.22 -12.64 9.38
C ARG A 6 2.68 -12.89 9.74
N SER A 7 3.15 -12.36 10.86
CA SER A 7 4.49 -12.63 11.39
C SER A 7 4.64 -14.11 11.77
N VAL A 8 3.61 -14.70 12.38
CA VAL A 8 3.56 -16.15 12.67
C VAL A 8 3.56 -16.97 11.37
N ILE A 9 2.77 -16.57 10.37
CA ILE A 9 2.78 -17.23 9.05
C ILE A 9 4.18 -17.16 8.43
N ARG A 10 4.86 -16.01 8.50
CA ARG A 10 6.23 -15.84 7.98
C ARG A 10 7.21 -16.78 8.65
N PHE A 11 7.17 -16.84 9.98
CA PHE A 11 8.04 -17.71 10.77
C PHE A 11 7.83 -19.19 10.42
N LEU A 12 6.58 -19.68 10.48
CA LEU A 12 6.28 -21.09 10.18
C LEU A 12 6.54 -21.45 8.71
N THR A 13 6.34 -20.50 7.78
CA THR A 13 6.70 -20.71 6.38
C THR A 13 8.21 -20.88 6.20
N ALA A 14 9.03 -20.14 6.97
CA ALA A 14 10.48 -20.26 6.95
C ALA A 14 10.97 -21.58 7.57
N GLU A 15 10.24 -22.13 8.55
CA GLU A 15 10.45 -23.49 9.09
C GLU A 15 10.08 -24.60 8.08
N GLY A 16 9.49 -24.26 6.93
CA GLY A 16 9.11 -25.22 5.90
C GLY A 16 7.71 -25.81 6.08
N GLU A 17 6.91 -25.29 7.01
CA GLU A 17 5.56 -25.79 7.27
C GLU A 17 4.63 -25.59 6.06
N LYS A 18 3.70 -26.54 5.88
CA LYS A 18 2.69 -26.46 4.83
C LYS A 18 1.59 -25.48 5.25
N PRO A 19 1.06 -24.64 4.34
CA PRO A 19 0.04 -23.63 4.70
C PRO A 19 -1.19 -24.20 5.43
N ALA A 20 -1.63 -25.42 5.08
CA ALA A 20 -2.73 -26.09 5.75
C ALA A 20 -2.41 -26.55 7.19
N ALA A 21 -1.14 -26.84 7.50
CA ALA A 21 -0.69 -27.13 8.87
C ALA A 21 -0.60 -25.83 9.69
N ILE A 22 -0.07 -24.76 9.07
CA ILE A 22 -0.02 -23.41 9.65
C ILE A 22 -1.43 -22.96 10.07
N HIS A 23 -2.41 -23.04 9.15
CA HIS A 23 -3.78 -22.61 9.46
C HIS A 23 -4.39 -23.41 10.61
N ARG A 24 -4.21 -24.74 10.64
CA ARG A 24 -4.70 -25.59 11.75
C ARG A 24 -4.11 -25.14 13.09
N ARG A 25 -2.80 -24.92 13.17
CA ARG A 25 -2.12 -24.45 14.39
C ARG A 25 -2.60 -23.06 14.80
N MET A 26 -2.80 -22.16 13.83
CA MET A 26 -3.28 -20.81 14.10
C MET A 26 -4.72 -20.79 14.62
N VAL A 27 -5.61 -21.64 14.09
CA VAL A 27 -7.00 -21.76 14.58
C VAL A 27 -7.03 -22.22 16.05
N THR A 28 -6.14 -23.12 16.46
CA THR A 28 -6.05 -23.54 17.88
C THR A 28 -5.67 -22.39 18.81
N VAL A 29 -4.85 -21.43 18.35
CA VAL A 29 -4.37 -20.31 19.18
C VAL A 29 -5.30 -19.10 19.11
N TYR A 30 -5.75 -18.73 17.91
CA TYR A 30 -6.51 -17.50 17.66
C TYR A 30 -8.03 -17.71 17.61
N GLY A 31 -8.49 -18.96 17.48
CA GLY A 31 -9.92 -19.29 17.41
C GLY A 31 -10.63 -18.54 16.27
N GLU A 32 -11.76 -17.93 16.60
CA GLU A 32 -12.57 -17.13 15.66
C GLU A 32 -11.84 -15.90 15.10
N LYS A 33 -10.81 -15.41 15.80
CA LYS A 33 -10.00 -14.26 15.35
C LYS A 33 -8.89 -14.68 14.37
N CYS A 34 -8.80 -15.97 14.02
CA CYS A 34 -7.80 -16.48 13.09
C CYS A 34 -8.04 -15.96 11.67
N VAL A 35 -6.96 -15.58 10.98
CA VAL A 35 -7.01 -15.29 9.55
C VAL A 35 -7.41 -16.55 8.76
N SER A 36 -8.16 -16.34 7.68
CA SER A 36 -8.68 -17.43 6.85
C SER A 36 -7.58 -18.26 6.17
N ASP A 37 -7.88 -19.54 5.86
CA ASP A 37 -6.97 -20.44 5.11
C ASP A 37 -6.46 -19.81 3.81
N LYS A 38 -7.33 -19.10 3.08
CA LYS A 38 -6.96 -18.36 1.86
C LYS A 38 -5.89 -17.30 2.15
N SER A 39 -6.01 -16.59 3.27
CA SER A 39 -5.03 -15.59 3.71
C SER A 39 -3.70 -16.25 4.08
N VAL A 40 -3.72 -17.36 4.82
CA VAL A 40 -2.52 -18.13 5.17
C VAL A 40 -1.78 -18.58 3.93
N ARG A 41 -2.48 -19.17 2.94
CA ARG A 41 -1.88 -19.59 1.66
C ARG A 41 -1.27 -18.42 0.89
N LYS A 42 -2.00 -17.31 0.76
CA LYS A 42 -1.53 -16.10 0.06
C LYS A 42 -0.25 -15.56 0.69
N TRP A 43 -0.22 -15.43 2.02
CA TRP A 43 0.95 -14.92 2.73
C TRP A 43 2.13 -15.89 2.71
N SER A 44 1.88 -17.19 2.88
CA SER A 44 2.92 -18.22 2.75
C SER A 44 3.58 -18.19 1.37
N ALA A 45 2.80 -18.05 0.29
CA ALA A 45 3.33 -17.92 -1.06
C ALA A 45 4.19 -16.66 -1.23
N ARG A 46 3.73 -15.51 -0.71
CA ARG A 46 4.49 -14.24 -0.73
C ARG A 46 5.82 -14.35 0.01
N PHE A 47 5.84 -15.00 1.18
CA PHE A 47 7.06 -15.19 1.95
C PHE A 47 8.04 -16.16 1.28
N ARG A 48 7.54 -17.24 0.66
CA ARG A 48 8.37 -18.12 -0.17
C ARG A 48 8.96 -17.42 -1.38
N ALA A 49 8.25 -16.44 -1.94
CA ALA A 49 8.75 -15.58 -3.01
C ALA A 49 9.74 -14.50 -2.53
N GLY A 50 10.20 -14.54 -1.27
CA GLY A 50 11.25 -13.65 -0.75
C GLY A 50 10.76 -12.35 -0.13
N ARG A 51 9.44 -12.13 -0.01
CA ARG A 51 8.89 -10.95 0.70
C ARG A 51 9.31 -10.97 2.17
N LYS A 52 9.80 -9.85 2.70
CA LYS A 52 10.16 -9.70 4.13
C LYS A 52 9.11 -8.96 4.96
N SER A 53 8.39 -8.01 4.35
CA SER A 53 7.38 -7.20 5.04
C SER A 53 6.09 -7.97 5.31
N VAL A 54 5.54 -7.77 6.53
CA VAL A 54 4.24 -8.31 6.98
C VAL A 54 3.07 -7.34 6.76
N GLY A 55 3.39 -6.06 6.51
CA GLY A 55 2.43 -5.03 6.20
C GLY A 55 1.82 -5.25 4.81
N ASP A 56 0.62 -4.70 4.62
CA ASP A 56 0.04 -4.59 3.28
C ASP A 56 0.99 -3.80 2.36
N ASP A 57 0.94 -4.12 1.07
CA ASP A 57 1.54 -3.23 0.07
C ASP A 57 0.88 -1.86 0.18
N GLN A 58 1.63 -0.80 -0.09
CA GLN A 58 1.05 0.52 -0.22
C GLN A 58 -0.07 0.42 -1.23
N ARG A 59 -1.31 0.57 -0.77
CA ARG A 59 -2.48 0.49 -1.64
C ARG A 59 -2.39 1.71 -2.54
N PRO A 60 -2.35 1.54 -3.87
CA PRO A 60 -2.56 2.68 -4.74
C PRO A 60 -3.96 3.20 -4.44
N GLY A 61 -4.04 4.34 -3.75
CA GLY A 61 -5.28 5.11 -3.68
C GLY A 61 -5.58 5.65 -5.08
N GLN A 62 -6.84 6.01 -5.33
CA GLN A 62 -7.27 6.61 -6.60
C GLN A 62 -6.41 7.83 -6.98
N ALA A 63 -5.97 8.62 -5.99
CA ALA A 63 -5.02 9.71 -6.19
C ALA A 63 -3.63 9.21 -6.65
N ASN A 64 -3.08 8.14 -6.08
CA ASN A 64 -1.79 7.58 -6.50
C ASN A 64 -1.82 6.98 -7.92
N THR A 65 -3.00 6.58 -8.43
CA THR A 65 -3.12 6.08 -9.80
C THR A 65 -3.15 7.22 -10.84
N VAL A 66 -3.66 8.39 -10.46
CA VAL A 66 -3.75 9.58 -11.34
C VAL A 66 -2.50 10.46 -11.25
N ILE A 67 -1.84 10.50 -10.08
CA ILE A 67 -0.64 11.30 -9.85
C ILE A 67 0.59 10.56 -10.37
N THR A 68 0.95 10.83 -11.62
CA THR A 68 2.20 10.39 -12.26
C THR A 68 3.36 11.33 -11.89
N SER A 69 4.61 10.86 -12.03
CA SER A 69 5.81 11.71 -11.85
C SER A 69 5.75 12.95 -12.73
N ASP A 70 5.36 12.78 -13.98
CA ASP A 70 5.27 13.87 -14.97
C ASP A 70 4.25 14.93 -14.56
N LEU A 71 3.17 14.52 -13.88
CA LEU A 71 2.18 15.46 -13.35
C LEU A 71 2.73 16.22 -12.14
N ILE A 72 3.49 15.56 -11.26
CA ILE A 72 4.15 16.21 -10.12
C ILE A 72 5.15 17.26 -10.62
N ASP A 73 6.01 16.88 -11.57
CA ASP A 73 7.04 17.79 -12.12
C ASP A 73 6.40 19.02 -12.79
N LYS A 74 5.33 18.83 -13.57
CA LYS A 74 4.58 19.94 -14.18
C LYS A 74 3.98 20.90 -13.13
N VAL A 75 3.44 20.36 -12.03
CA VAL A 75 2.89 21.18 -10.96
C VAL A 75 4.00 21.91 -10.20
N ASP A 76 5.12 21.25 -9.92
CA ASP A 76 6.30 21.85 -9.27
C ASP A 76 6.88 23.01 -10.10
N ASP A 77 7.06 22.81 -11.41
CA ASP A 77 7.54 23.84 -12.33
C ASP A 77 6.60 25.07 -12.36
N LEU A 78 5.28 24.84 -12.37
CA LEU A 78 4.29 25.92 -12.33
C LEU A 78 4.30 26.69 -11.01
N VAL A 79 4.48 26.01 -9.88
CA VAL A 79 4.59 26.65 -8.55
C VAL A 79 5.91 27.42 -8.41
N ARG A 80 7.02 26.87 -8.92
CA ARG A 80 8.33 27.53 -8.89
C ARG A 80 8.39 28.75 -9.80
N SER A 81 7.78 28.67 -10.98
CA SER A 81 7.73 29.78 -11.94
C SER A 81 6.85 30.94 -11.47
N ASP A 82 5.76 30.66 -10.75
CA ASP A 82 4.85 31.69 -10.23
C ASP A 82 4.38 31.38 -8.80
N ARG A 83 5.02 32.02 -7.82
CA ARG A 83 4.65 31.90 -6.40
C ARG A 83 3.24 32.41 -6.05
N ARG A 84 2.55 33.13 -6.96
CA ARG A 84 1.18 33.63 -6.75
C ARG A 84 0.12 32.72 -7.38
N VAL A 85 0.51 31.59 -7.98
CA VAL A 85 -0.43 30.67 -8.61
C VAL A 85 -1.36 30.04 -7.56
N THR A 86 -2.66 30.00 -7.86
CA THR A 86 -3.64 29.32 -7.00
C THR A 86 -3.83 27.87 -7.41
N LEU A 87 -4.23 27.01 -6.46
CA LEU A 87 -4.52 25.60 -6.73
C LEU A 87 -5.58 25.40 -7.83
N ARG A 88 -6.57 26.31 -7.95
CA ARG A 88 -7.56 26.29 -9.02
C ARG A 88 -6.95 26.59 -10.40
N MET A 89 -6.02 27.54 -10.47
CA MET A 89 -5.32 27.86 -11.73
C MET A 89 -4.41 26.71 -12.15
N LEU A 90 -3.73 26.06 -11.20
CA LEU A 90 -2.96 24.85 -11.46
C LEU A 90 -3.83 23.73 -12.01
N ALA A 91 -4.97 23.43 -11.36
CA ALA A 91 -5.92 22.41 -11.80
C ALA A 91 -6.37 22.61 -13.25
N LEU A 92 -6.66 23.86 -13.64
CA LEU A 92 -7.00 24.21 -15.01
C LEU A 92 -5.82 24.06 -15.99
N LYS A 93 -4.59 24.42 -15.57
CA LYS A 93 -3.39 24.34 -16.42
C LYS A 93 -2.95 22.91 -16.69
N VAL A 94 -3.08 22.02 -15.71
CA VAL A 94 -2.67 20.60 -15.83
C VAL A 94 -3.83 19.67 -16.16
N ASP A 95 -5.04 20.21 -16.35
CA ASP A 95 -6.29 19.49 -16.65
C ASP A 95 -6.58 18.33 -15.69
N VAL A 96 -6.49 18.61 -14.39
CA VAL A 96 -6.81 17.64 -13.33
C VAL A 96 -7.72 18.25 -12.28
N SER A 97 -8.30 17.40 -11.43
CA SER A 97 -9.16 17.89 -10.35
C SER A 97 -8.39 18.73 -9.34
N TYR A 98 -9.09 19.70 -8.74
CA TYR A 98 -8.54 20.51 -7.64
C TYR A 98 -7.95 19.65 -6.52
N GLU A 99 -8.63 18.55 -6.15
CA GLU A 99 -8.16 17.63 -5.11
C GLU A 99 -6.82 16.98 -5.48
N THR A 100 -6.64 16.59 -6.75
CA THR A 100 -5.38 16.00 -7.22
C THR A 100 -4.23 16.99 -7.08
N VAL A 101 -4.45 18.26 -7.48
CA VAL A 101 -3.44 19.32 -7.32
C VAL A 101 -3.16 19.61 -5.85
N TRP A 102 -4.20 19.68 -5.01
CA TRP A 102 -4.04 19.90 -3.57
C TRP A 102 -3.17 18.80 -2.95
N THR A 103 -3.44 17.53 -3.26
CA THR A 103 -2.63 16.39 -2.80
C THR A 103 -1.19 16.48 -3.30
N ILE A 104 -0.94 16.89 -4.55
CA ILE A 104 0.43 17.06 -5.06
C ILE A 104 1.16 18.16 -4.28
N VAL A 105 0.55 19.34 -4.15
CA VAL A 105 1.19 20.49 -3.50
C VAL A 105 1.38 20.28 -1.99
N HIS A 106 0.52 19.50 -1.33
CA HIS A 106 0.58 19.30 0.12
C HIS A 106 1.35 18.03 0.54
N ASP A 107 1.23 16.93 -0.22
CA ASP A 107 1.76 15.62 0.17
C ASP A 107 2.98 15.16 -0.67
N ARG A 108 3.35 15.92 -1.72
CA ARG A 108 4.40 15.53 -2.68
C ARG A 108 5.46 16.60 -2.98
N LEU A 109 5.17 17.89 -2.74
CA LEU A 109 6.11 19.02 -2.87
C LEU A 109 6.51 19.56 -1.50
#